data_AF-A0A162TKM9-F1
#
_entry.id   AF-A0A162TKM9-F1
#
_cell.length_a   1.000
_cell.length_b   1.000
_cell.length_c   1.000
_cell.angle_alpha   90.00
_cell.angle_beta   90.00
_cell.angle_gamma   90.00
#
_symmetry.space_group_name_H-M   'P 1'
#
loop_
_entity.id
_entity.type
_entity.pdbx_description
1 polymer ?
#
loop_
_entity_poly.entity_id
_entity_poly.type
_entity_poly.pdbx_seq_one_letter_code
_entity_poly.pdbx_strand_id
1 'polypeptide(L)'
;MVPEDCVILTLACGKYRFNKLDFGTVAGLPRLLDVGQCNDAYSAVRIATALVDAFNTDVNSLSLTIVLFWYEQKAVADLLPLLSLGIKGMYLGPTLPAFISPNVLQYLVDTFDIKPISTPEDDLKSSLKQTK
;
A
#
# COMPACT_ATOMS: atom_id res chain seq x y z
N MET A 1 -10.73 -5.55 -10.52
CA MET A 1 -10.76 -4.22 -11.14
C MET A 1 -9.52 -3.45 -10.70
N VAL A 2 -8.44 -3.64 -11.44
CA VAL A 2 -7.15 -2.94 -11.40
C VAL A 2 -6.68 -2.94 -12.87
N PRO A 3 -6.22 -1.82 -13.46
CA PRO A 3 -5.84 -1.75 -14.87
C PRO A 3 -4.85 -2.84 -15.29
N GLU A 4 -4.96 -3.36 -16.51
CA GLU A 4 -4.17 -4.50 -17.01
C GLU A 4 -2.66 -4.23 -17.08
N ASP A 5 -2.26 -2.96 -17.10
CA ASP A 5 -0.88 -2.48 -17.07
C ASP A 5 -0.29 -2.35 -15.65
N CYS A 6 -1.08 -2.66 -14.60
CA CYS A 6 -0.66 -2.57 -13.21
C CYS A 6 -0.35 -3.94 -12.60
N VAL A 7 0.62 -3.94 -11.68
CA VAL A 7 1.00 -5.10 -10.85
C VAL A 7 0.47 -4.91 -9.42
N ILE A 8 -0.02 -6.00 -8.81
CA ILE A 8 -0.47 -6.07 -7.43
C ILE A 8 0.61 -6.76 -6.61
N LEU A 9 1.25 -6.01 -5.70
CA LEU A 9 2.13 -6.55 -4.67
C LEU A 9 1.31 -6.82 -3.41
N THR A 10 1.24 -8.08 -2.98
CA THR A 10 0.49 -8.47 -1.78
C THR A 10 1.35 -9.22 -0.78
N LEU A 11 0.93 -9.16 0.47
CA LEU A 11 1.52 -9.87 1.60
C LEU A 11 0.46 -10.11 2.67
N ALA A 12 0.80 -10.94 3.65
CA ALA A 12 -0.06 -11.29 4.78
C ALA A 12 -1.42 -11.89 4.39
N CYS A 13 -2.27 -12.14 5.39
CA CYS A 13 -3.54 -12.85 5.20
C CYS A 13 -4.59 -12.07 4.37
N GLY A 14 -4.44 -10.75 4.20
CA GLY A 14 -5.33 -9.95 3.35
C GLY A 14 -5.41 -10.46 1.91
N LYS A 15 -4.34 -11.10 1.42
CA LYS A 15 -4.26 -11.68 0.08
C LYS A 15 -5.37 -12.69 -0.23
N TYR A 16 -5.90 -13.40 0.77
CA TYR A 16 -6.92 -14.43 0.56
C TYR A 16 -8.27 -13.87 0.08
N ARG A 17 -8.45 -12.54 0.10
CA ARG A 17 -9.60 -11.89 -0.54
C ARG A 17 -9.58 -11.98 -2.07
N PHE A 18 -8.41 -12.15 -2.69
CA PHE A 18 -8.28 -12.06 -4.15
C PHE A 18 -7.21 -12.98 -4.77
N ASN A 19 -6.38 -13.68 -3.99
CA ASN A 19 -5.26 -14.48 -4.52
C ASN A 19 -5.66 -15.71 -5.34
N LYS A 20 -6.95 -16.04 -5.43
CA LYS A 20 -7.49 -17.10 -6.31
C LYS A 20 -8.06 -16.56 -7.61
N LEU A 21 -8.05 -15.25 -7.81
CA LEU A 21 -8.48 -14.63 -9.06
C LEU A 21 -7.35 -14.70 -10.09
N ASP A 22 -7.71 -14.86 -11.36
CA ASP A 22 -6.75 -14.75 -12.46
C ASP A 22 -6.56 -13.28 -12.83
N PHE A 23 -5.33 -12.81 -12.68
CA PHE A 23 -4.92 -11.46 -13.08
C PHE A 23 -4.11 -11.45 -14.37
N GLY A 24 -3.69 -12.61 -14.90
CA GLY A 24 -2.82 -12.72 -16.06
C GLY A 24 -1.39 -12.22 -15.81
N THR A 25 -0.76 -11.75 -16.88
CA THR A 25 0.63 -11.26 -16.87
C THR A 25 0.73 -9.87 -17.49
N VAL A 26 1.76 -9.12 -17.11
CA VAL A 26 2.12 -7.82 -17.70
C VAL A 26 3.64 -7.79 -17.87
N ALA A 27 4.12 -7.38 -19.04
CA ALA A 27 5.56 -7.37 -19.35
C ALA A 27 6.28 -8.71 -19.07
N GLY A 28 5.58 -9.85 -19.22
CA GLY A 28 6.11 -11.20 -18.93
C GLY A 28 6.15 -11.58 -17.44
N LEU A 29 5.66 -10.72 -16.54
CA LEU A 29 5.57 -10.97 -15.10
C LEU A 29 4.14 -11.30 -14.68
N PRO A 30 3.93 -12.17 -13.67
CA PRO A 30 2.63 -12.33 -13.04
C PRO A 30 2.11 -10.98 -12.50
N ARG A 31 0.84 -10.65 -12.77
CA ARG A 31 0.24 -9.42 -12.25
C ARG A 31 -0.02 -9.45 -10.75
N LEU A 32 -0.08 -10.64 -10.15
CA LEU A 32 -0.12 -10.81 -8.71
C LEU A 32 1.22 -11.32 -8.21
N LEU A 33 1.94 -10.49 -7.47
CA LEU A 33 3.21 -10.83 -6.83
C LEU A 33 2.99 -10.95 -5.32
N ASP A 34 3.04 -12.18 -4.83
CA ASP A 34 2.94 -12.46 -3.39
C ASP A 34 4.33 -12.44 -2.74
N VAL A 35 4.53 -11.49 -1.83
CA VAL A 35 5.79 -11.24 -1.13
C VAL A 35 5.92 -12.07 0.14
N GLY A 36 4.83 -12.68 0.65
CA GLY A 36 4.86 -13.60 1.78
C GLY A 36 3.93 -13.25 2.95
N GLN A 37 4.41 -13.44 4.18
CA GLN A 37 3.70 -13.20 5.43
C GLN A 37 3.70 -11.70 5.81
N CYS A 38 3.13 -11.36 6.96
CA CYS A 38 3.09 -9.97 7.45
C CYS A 38 4.50 -9.38 7.64
N ASN A 39 5.41 -10.16 8.23
CA ASN A 39 6.82 -9.77 8.39
C ASN A 39 7.56 -9.54 7.06
N ASP A 40 7.06 -10.06 5.93
CA ASP A 40 7.65 -9.81 4.61
C ASP A 40 7.31 -8.41 4.06
N ALA A 41 6.62 -7.57 4.84
CA ALA A 41 6.56 -6.12 4.63
C ALA A 41 7.95 -5.51 4.50
N TYR A 42 8.96 -6.06 5.19
CA TYR A 42 10.35 -5.67 4.98
C TYR A 42 10.81 -5.90 3.54
N SER A 43 10.51 -7.06 2.97
CA SER A 43 10.83 -7.37 1.57
C SER A 43 10.12 -6.43 0.60
N ALA A 44 8.85 -6.09 0.87
CA ALA A 44 8.12 -5.10 0.09
C ALA A 44 8.77 -3.70 0.13
N VAL A 45 9.25 -3.26 1.30
CA VAL A 45 10.03 -2.03 1.43
C VAL A 45 11.33 -2.12 0.63
N ARG A 46 12.05 -3.25 0.68
CA ARG A 46 13.28 -3.43 -0.11
C ARG A 46 13.03 -3.36 -1.62
N ILE A 47 11.91 -3.91 -2.10
CA ILE A 47 11.48 -3.80 -3.50
C ILE A 47 11.23 -2.32 -3.85
N ALA A 48 10.48 -1.59 -3.03
CA ALA A 48 10.22 -0.18 -3.25
C ALA A 48 11.53 0.64 -3.29
N THR A 49 12.44 0.44 -2.34
CA THR A 49 13.75 1.13 -2.34
C THR A 49 14.59 0.78 -3.56
N ALA A 50 14.58 -0.47 -4.02
CA ALA A 50 15.30 -0.84 -5.24
C ALA A 50 14.74 -0.14 -6.49
N LEU A 51 13.42 0.08 -6.56
CA LEU A 51 12.79 0.86 -7.63
C LEU A 51 13.14 2.34 -7.52
N VAL A 52 13.18 2.90 -6.30
CA VAL A 52 13.65 4.27 -6.06
C VAL A 52 15.05 4.46 -6.62
N ASP A 53 15.98 3.56 -6.31
CA ASP A 53 17.36 3.60 -6.79
C ASP A 53 17.43 3.45 -8.31
N ALA A 54 16.68 2.50 -8.89
CA ALA A 54 16.67 2.24 -10.32
C ALA A 54 16.13 3.42 -11.15
N PHE A 55 15.12 4.13 -10.64
CA PHE A 55 14.54 5.30 -11.29
C PHE A 55 15.19 6.62 -10.87
N ASN A 56 16.17 6.60 -9.96
CA ASN A 56 16.83 7.77 -9.41
C ASN A 56 15.81 8.83 -8.93
N THR A 57 14.85 8.38 -8.13
CA THR A 57 13.72 9.18 -7.64
C THR A 57 13.62 9.08 -6.11
N ASP A 58 12.48 9.42 -5.51
CA ASP A 58 12.16 9.15 -4.10
C ASP A 58 10.94 8.23 -3.97
N VAL A 59 10.72 7.66 -2.77
CA VAL A 59 9.66 6.67 -2.54
C VAL A 59 8.25 7.19 -2.79
N ASN A 60 8.01 8.50 -2.58
CA ASN A 60 6.70 9.11 -2.79
C ASN A 60 6.48 9.56 -4.25
N SER A 61 7.54 9.58 -5.05
CA SER A 61 7.51 9.86 -6.48
C SER A 61 7.43 8.59 -7.32
N LEU A 62 7.45 7.40 -6.71
CA LEU A 62 7.16 6.15 -7.39
C LEU A 62 5.68 6.07 -7.75
N SER A 63 5.37 5.42 -8.88
CA SER A 63 4.02 4.97 -9.24
C SER A 63 3.58 3.80 -8.35
N LEU A 64 3.55 4.02 -7.03
CA LEU A 64 3.24 3.03 -5.99
C LEU A 64 2.14 3.58 -5.09
N THR A 65 0.99 2.91 -5.10
CA THR A 65 -0.07 3.14 -4.11
C THR A 65 -0.06 2.03 -3.07
N ILE A 66 -0.06 2.41 -1.79
CA ILE A 66 -0.14 1.47 -0.67
C ILE A 66 -1.55 1.52 -0.08
N VAL A 67 -2.20 0.36 -0.09
CA VAL A 67 -3.47 0.12 0.62
C VAL A 67 -3.20 -0.84 1.76
N LEU A 68 -3.10 -0.30 2.98
CA LEU A 68 -2.84 -1.06 4.19
C LEU A 68 -4.18 -1.51 4.80
N PHE A 69 -4.49 -2.78 4.60
CA PHE A 69 -5.56 -3.47 5.31
C PHE A 69 -5.04 -3.99 6.65
N TRP A 70 -5.69 -3.63 7.75
CA TRP A 70 -5.28 -4.05 9.10
C TRP A 70 -6.41 -4.78 9.83
N TYR A 71 -6.01 -5.57 10.83
CA TYR A 71 -6.92 -6.25 11.75
C TYR A 71 -6.33 -6.33 13.17
N GLU A 72 -5.07 -6.72 13.28
CA GLU A 72 -4.37 -6.91 14.55
C GLU A 72 -3.12 -6.03 14.67
N GLN A 73 -2.36 -6.20 15.75
CA GLN A 73 -1.31 -5.25 16.15
C GLN A 73 -0.05 -5.36 15.29
N LYS A 74 0.22 -6.49 14.62
CA LYS A 74 1.34 -6.57 13.68
C LYS A 74 1.15 -5.66 12.48
N ALA A 75 -0.07 -5.53 11.96
CA ALA A 75 -0.34 -4.53 10.91
C ALA A 75 -0.07 -3.08 11.38
N VAL A 76 -0.26 -2.78 12.66
CA VAL A 76 0.15 -1.49 13.24
C VAL A 76 1.68 -1.39 13.31
N ALA A 77 2.36 -2.49 13.67
CA ALA A 77 3.81 -2.57 13.65
C ALA A 77 4.41 -2.48 12.24
N ASP A 78 3.65 -2.80 11.19
CA ASP A 78 4.03 -2.59 9.79
C ASP A 78 3.78 -1.13 9.34
N LEU A 79 2.73 -0.49 9.86
CA LEU A 79 2.44 0.93 9.58
C LEU A 79 3.54 1.86 10.11
N LEU A 80 4.02 1.66 11.34
CA LEU A 80 5.00 2.57 11.96
C LEU A 80 6.33 2.70 11.17
N PRO A 81 6.94 1.61 10.66
CA PRO A 81 8.08 1.70 9.75
C PRO A 81 7.77 2.47 8.46
N LEU A 82 6.60 2.28 7.84
CA LEU A 82 6.24 3.02 6.63
C LEU A 82 6.16 4.53 6.90
N LEU A 83 5.60 4.92 8.05
CA LEU A 83 5.60 6.32 8.50
C LEU A 83 7.02 6.83 8.78
N SER A 84 7.87 6.02 9.42
CA SER A 84 9.27 6.35 9.69
C SER A 84 10.08 6.58 8.41
N LEU A 85 9.79 5.80 7.36
CA LEU A 85 10.36 5.97 6.02
C LEU A 85 9.82 7.19 5.27
N GLY A 86 8.86 7.92 5.85
CA GLY A 86 8.28 9.12 5.25
C GLY A 86 7.34 8.85 4.08
N ILE A 87 6.77 7.64 4.00
CA ILE A 87 5.80 7.26 2.97
C ILE A 87 4.49 8.02 3.21
N LYS A 88 3.93 8.59 2.14
CA LYS A 88 2.72 9.40 2.15
C LYS A 88 1.63 8.85 1.23
N GLY A 89 0.40 9.32 1.43
CA GLY A 89 -0.73 9.02 0.55
C GLY A 89 -1.30 7.62 0.68
N MET A 90 -1.00 6.93 1.79
CA MET A 90 -1.44 5.56 2.06
C MET A 90 -2.93 5.51 2.41
N TYR A 91 -3.60 4.45 1.95
CA TYR A 91 -4.95 4.14 2.35
C TYR A 91 -4.95 3.17 3.54
N LEU A 92 -5.76 3.45 4.56
CA LEU A 92 -5.90 2.64 5.76
C LEU A 92 -7.34 2.14 5.90
N GLY A 93 -7.52 0.83 6.09
CA GLY A 93 -8.84 0.23 6.22
C GLY A 93 -8.83 -1.17 6.87
N PRO A 94 -10.01 -1.76 7.15
CA PRO A 94 -11.33 -1.32 6.66
C PRO A 94 -11.95 -0.20 7.49
N THR A 95 -11.51 -0.01 8.72
CA THR A 95 -11.89 1.10 9.60
C THR A 95 -10.62 1.74 10.17
N LEU A 96 -10.71 2.98 10.64
CA LEU A 96 -9.60 3.57 11.38
C LEU A 96 -9.46 2.89 12.75
N PRO A 97 -8.22 2.64 13.23
CA PRO A 97 -8.01 2.08 14.55
C PRO A 97 -8.61 2.95 15.67
N ALA A 98 -9.45 2.33 16.51
CA ALA A 98 -10.16 3.02 17.60
C ALA A 98 -9.24 3.67 18.64
N PHE A 99 -7.98 3.27 18.71
CA PHE A 99 -6.99 3.86 19.61
C PHE A 99 -6.37 5.17 19.09
N ILE A 100 -6.67 5.57 17.85
CA ILE A 100 -6.19 6.84 17.30
C ILE A 100 -7.14 7.95 17.72
N SER A 101 -6.66 8.82 18.61
CA SER A 101 -7.41 10.02 19.00
C SER A 101 -7.53 11.02 17.83
N PRO A 102 -8.53 11.93 17.85
CA PRO A 102 -8.70 12.92 16.77
C PRO A 102 -7.44 13.77 16.49
N ASN A 103 -6.71 14.18 17.52
CA ASN A 103 -5.48 14.98 17.35
C ASN A 103 -4.36 14.17 16.67
N VAL A 104 -4.24 12.88 17.01
CA VAL A 104 -3.25 11.98 16.38
C VAL A 104 -3.66 11.70 14.94
N LEU A 105 -4.95 11.47 14.68
CA LEU A 105 -5.46 11.29 13.32
C LEU A 105 -5.15 12.53 12.46
N GLN A 106 -5.42 13.73 12.98
CA GLN A 106 -5.13 14.97 12.28
C GLN A 106 -3.65 15.09 11.92
N TYR A 107 -2.75 14.79 12.85
CA TYR A 107 -1.30 14.77 12.58
C TYR A 107 -0.93 13.77 11.47
N LEU A 108 -1.52 12.57 11.50
CA LEU A 108 -1.27 11.54 10.49
C LEU A 108 -1.76 11.98 9.09
N VAL A 109 -2.91 12.64 9.03
CA VAL A 109 -3.45 13.23 7.79
C VAL A 109 -2.55 14.35 7.29
N ASP A 110 -2.20 15.33 8.13
CA ASP A 110 -1.44 16.51 7.71
C ASP A 110 0.00 16.17 7.32
N THR A 111 0.61 15.19 8.00
CA THR A 111 2.03 14.86 7.81
C THR A 111 2.24 13.81 6.72
N PHE A 112 1.39 12.78 6.70
CA PHE A 112 1.56 11.59 5.87
C PHE A 112 0.44 11.38 4.85
N ASP A 113 -0.56 12.26 4.78
CA ASP A 113 -1.68 12.14 3.83
C ASP A 113 -2.37 10.76 3.94
N ILE A 114 -2.57 10.27 5.18
CA ILE A 114 -3.31 9.02 5.43
C ILE A 114 -4.78 9.23 5.05
N LYS A 115 -5.31 8.28 4.27
CA LYS A 115 -6.69 8.30 3.78
C LYS A 115 -7.45 7.08 4.30
N PRO A 116 -8.69 7.21 4.78
CA PRO A 116 -9.57 6.05 4.89
C PRO A 116 -9.87 5.51 3.48
N ILE A 117 -10.11 4.20 3.37
CA ILE A 117 -10.68 3.62 2.15
C ILE A 117 -12.13 4.09 1.93
N SER A 118 -12.58 4.11 0.68
CA SER A 118 -13.95 4.46 0.28
C SER A 118 -14.59 3.34 -0.55
N THR A 119 -15.03 3.64 -1.77
CA THR A 119 -15.44 2.64 -2.77
C THR A 119 -14.22 2.20 -3.59
N PRO A 120 -14.17 0.94 -4.06
CA PRO A 120 -13.08 0.49 -4.93
C PRO A 120 -12.87 1.36 -6.18
N GLU A 121 -13.96 1.87 -6.77
CA GLU A 121 -13.94 2.73 -7.95
C GLU A 121 -13.27 4.08 -7.67
N ASP A 122 -13.67 4.75 -6.58
CA ASP A 122 -13.15 6.07 -6.20
C ASP A 122 -11.70 6.00 -5.72
N ASP A 123 -11.38 4.96 -4.93
CA ASP A 123 -10.02 4.72 -4.44
C ASP A 123 -9.08 4.44 -5.62
N LEU A 124 -9.47 3.59 -6.57
CA LEU A 124 -8.66 3.29 -7.75
C LEU A 124 -8.46 4.53 -8.63
N LYS A 125 -9.53 5.30 -8.88
CA LYS A 125 -9.43 6.55 -9.66
C LYS A 125 -8.51 7.57 -9.01
N SER A 126 -8.49 7.63 -7.68
CA SER A 126 -7.61 8.51 -6.92
C SER A 126 -6.16 8.01 -6.94
N SER A 127 -5.97 6.69 -6.81
CA SER A 127 -4.66 6.01 -6.83
C SER A 127 -3.93 6.22 -8.16
N LEU A 128 -4.62 6.07 -9.29
CA LEU A 128 -4.04 6.22 -10.63
C LEU A 128 -3.67 7.67 -10.99
N LYS A 129 -4.08 8.65 -10.18
CA LYS A 129 -3.72 10.07 -10.34
C LYS A 129 -2.54 10.48 -9.47
N GLN A 130 -1.98 9.58 -8.66
CA GLN A 130 -0.94 9.91 -7.68
C GLN A 130 0.42 10.22 -8.32
N THR A 131 0.60 9.94 -9.61
CA THR A 131 1.80 10.34 -10.38
C THR A 131 1.78 11.83 -10.68
N LYS A 132 2.69 12.59 -10.05
CA LYS A 132 3.06 13.96 -10.45
C LYS A 132 4.27 13.93 -11.38
#